data_AF-A0A2V5T386-F1
#
_entry.id   AF-A0A2V5T386-F1
#
_cell.length_a   1.000
_cell.length_b   1.000
_cell.length_c   1.000
_cell.angle_alpha   90.00
_cell.angle_beta   90.00
_cell.angle_gamma   90.00
#
_symmetry.space_group_name_H-M   'P 1'
#
loop_
_entity.id
_entity.type
_entity.pdbx_description
1 polymer ?
#
loop_
_entity_poly.entity_id
_entity_poly.type
_entity_poly.pdbx_seq_one_letter_code
_entity_poly.pdbx_strand_id
1 'polypeptide(L)'
;MSERSQTVPTPEGEYFESNRFTGLSLLLGLIAFVALALCVVGAIVNPHQFSYSWLFAFAFFFTLCVGCFFWTIVHHATDAEWSVVVRRQLENLAALLVVLALLFVPILLLRHHLYSWMDIPPGHEASLDSKRAYLNWNFFLGRAVLFFAFFIFASLSLRRLSVRQDKDGNPRFTIWMRKVAFISLPMFALCLTFGAFDWLMSLNYHWFSTMFGVYIFAGAAGSSMSLLVLVITALRQAGYLKDVITLEHYHIMGKWMFAFCVFWAYIGFGQYMLIWY
;
A
#
# COMPACT_ATOMS: atom_id res chain seq x y z
N MET A 1 33.11 4.33 40.42
CA MET A 1 33.73 5.27 39.45
C MET A 1 33.71 4.57 38.09
N SER A 2 32.88 5.08 37.19
CA SER A 2 32.78 4.80 35.74
C SER A 2 33.64 3.64 35.21
N GLU A 3 33.07 2.44 35.16
CA GLU A 3 33.50 1.47 34.16
C GLU A 3 33.10 2.03 32.80
N ARG A 4 34.13 2.24 32.00
CA ARG A 4 34.10 2.85 30.68
C ARG A 4 32.95 2.29 29.88
N SER A 5 32.13 3.21 29.36
CA SER A 5 31.39 3.06 28.12
C SER A 5 32.33 2.45 27.07
N GLN A 6 32.34 1.12 26.97
CA GLN A 6 32.77 0.47 25.75
C GLN A 6 31.70 0.86 24.75
N THR A 7 31.95 1.96 24.05
CA THR A 7 31.27 2.27 22.80
C THR A 7 31.64 1.13 21.87
N VAL A 8 30.87 0.04 21.94
CA VAL A 8 30.87 -0.98 20.89
C VAL A 8 30.71 -0.17 19.60
N PRO A 9 31.70 -0.19 18.69
CA PRO A 9 31.57 0.55 17.45
C PRO A 9 30.27 0.08 16.83
N THR A 10 29.38 1.04 16.55
CA THR A 10 28.12 0.73 15.86
C THR A 10 28.52 -0.04 14.61
N PRO A 11 28.09 -1.31 14.46
CA PRO A 11 28.47 -2.10 13.30
C PRO A 11 28.12 -1.31 12.05
N GLU A 12 29.06 -1.22 11.11
CA GLU A 12 28.80 -0.54 9.84
C GLU A 12 27.58 -1.20 9.18
N GLY A 13 26.60 -0.37 8.78
CA GLY A 13 25.38 -0.88 8.17
C GLY A 13 25.69 -1.64 6.89
N GLU A 14 25.05 -2.78 6.66
CA GLU A 14 25.14 -3.49 5.38
C GLU A 14 24.62 -2.58 4.25
N TYR A 15 25.50 -2.24 3.31
CA TYR A 15 25.13 -1.47 2.12
C TYR A 15 24.68 -2.41 1.01
N PHE A 16 23.64 -2.00 0.27
CA PHE A 16 23.13 -2.76 -0.85
C PHE A 16 24.09 -2.68 -2.05
N GLU A 17 24.69 -3.79 -2.45
CA GLU A 17 25.55 -3.86 -3.63
C GLU A 17 24.69 -3.97 -4.91
N SER A 18 24.45 -2.85 -5.58
CA SER A 18 23.64 -2.82 -6.80
C SER A 18 24.20 -3.71 -7.91
N ASN A 19 25.52 -3.86 -7.99
CA ASN A 19 26.20 -4.62 -9.02
C ASN A 19 25.77 -6.10 -9.05
N ARG A 20 25.46 -6.69 -7.90
CA ARG A 20 25.08 -8.10 -7.75
C ARG A 20 23.73 -8.43 -8.39
N PHE A 21 22.85 -7.43 -8.54
CA PHE A 21 21.51 -7.60 -9.10
C PHE A 21 21.33 -6.97 -10.48
N THR A 22 22.38 -6.37 -11.06
CA THR A 22 22.30 -5.65 -12.34
C THR A 22 21.63 -6.50 -13.43
N GLY A 23 22.01 -7.77 -13.57
CA GLY A 23 21.41 -8.67 -14.57
C GLY A 23 19.91 -8.91 -14.34
N LEU A 24 19.49 -9.10 -13.09
CA LEU A 24 18.08 -9.26 -12.73
C LEU A 24 17.30 -7.95 -12.93
N SER A 25 17.87 -6.81 -12.53
CA SER A 25 17.25 -5.50 -12.71
C SER A 25 17.08 -5.15 -14.19
N LEU A 26 18.05 -5.47 -15.04
CA LEU A 26 17.95 -5.31 -16.48
C LEU A 26 16.87 -6.21 -17.08
N LEU A 27 16.82 -7.48 -16.67
CA LEU A 27 15.77 -8.42 -17.11
C LEU A 27 14.38 -7.93 -16.72
N LEU A 28 14.19 -7.54 -15.46
CA LEU A 28 12.92 -7.00 -14.95
C LEU A 28 12.56 -5.69 -15.65
N GLY A 29 13.53 -4.82 -15.93
CA GLY A 29 13.33 -3.58 -16.67
C GLY A 29 12.89 -3.84 -18.11
N LEU A 30 13.48 -4.83 -18.80
CA LEU A 30 13.08 -5.22 -20.14
C LEU A 30 11.67 -5.83 -20.16
N ILE A 31 11.36 -6.72 -19.21
CA ILE A 31 10.01 -7.29 -19.06
C ILE A 31 8.99 -6.17 -18.81
N ALA A 32 9.31 -5.22 -17.92
CA ALA A 32 8.44 -4.08 -17.64
C ALA A 32 8.21 -3.21 -18.88
N PHE A 33 9.26 -2.97 -19.68
CA PHE A 33 9.14 -2.21 -20.93
C PHE A 33 8.26 -2.93 -21.95
N VAL A 34 8.48 -4.22 -22.18
CA VAL A 34 7.67 -5.03 -23.10
C VAL A 34 6.22 -5.10 -22.61
N ALA A 35 5.99 -5.31 -21.31
CA ALA A 35 4.65 -5.34 -20.72
C ALA A 35 3.94 -3.99 -20.91
N LEU A 36 4.62 -2.86 -20.67
CA LEU A 36 4.04 -1.54 -20.90
C LEU A 36 3.70 -1.29 -22.38
N ALA A 37 4.56 -1.71 -23.30
CA ALA A 37 4.27 -1.63 -24.73
C ALA A 37 3.03 -2.44 -25.12
N LEU A 38 2.90 -3.66 -24.60
CA LEU A 38 1.71 -4.50 -24.80
C LEU A 38 0.45 -3.88 -24.17
N CYS A 39 0.57 -3.24 -23.00
CA CYS A 39 -0.52 -2.49 -22.40
C CYS A 39 -1.00 -1.34 -23.29
N VAL A 40 -0.06 -0.60 -23.93
CA VAL A 40 -0.42 0.47 -24.88
C VAL A 40 -1.15 -0.09 -26.09
N VAL A 41 -0.71 -1.22 -26.64
CA VAL A 41 -1.43 -1.91 -27.73
C VAL A 41 -2.82 -2.33 -27.27
N GLY A 42 -2.95 -2.93 -26.09
CA GLY A 42 -4.23 -3.32 -25.51
C GLY A 42 -5.19 -2.15 -25.31
N ALA A 43 -4.68 -1.00 -24.89
CA ALA A 43 -5.46 0.22 -24.73
C ALA A 43 -6.06 0.74 -26.04
N ILE A 44 -5.40 0.49 -27.18
CA ILE A 44 -5.88 0.89 -28.51
C ILE A 44 -6.85 -0.15 -29.09
N VAL A 45 -6.56 -1.45 -28.91
CA VAL A 45 -7.35 -2.53 -29.49
C VAL A 45 -8.70 -2.71 -28.79
N ASN A 46 -8.71 -2.70 -27.45
CA ASN A 46 -9.94 -2.83 -26.68
C ASN A 46 -9.84 -1.98 -25.39
N PRO A 47 -10.16 -0.66 -25.48
CA PRO A 47 -10.06 0.27 -24.35
C PRO A 47 -10.88 -0.16 -23.14
N HIS A 48 -12.05 -0.79 -23.37
CA HIS A 48 -12.96 -1.25 -22.33
C HIS A 48 -12.36 -2.42 -21.54
N GLN A 49 -11.91 -3.48 -22.21
CA GLN A 49 -11.27 -4.60 -21.50
C GLN A 49 -9.97 -4.14 -20.81
N PHE A 50 -9.21 -3.26 -21.45
CA PHE A 50 -7.99 -2.71 -20.89
C PHE A 50 -8.25 -1.92 -19.60
N SER A 51 -9.27 -1.05 -19.55
CA SER A 51 -9.55 -0.22 -18.38
C SER A 51 -9.82 -1.06 -17.13
N TYR A 52 -10.67 -2.11 -17.24
CA TYR A 52 -10.94 -3.03 -16.12
C TYR A 52 -9.70 -3.81 -15.69
N SER A 53 -8.92 -4.32 -16.65
CA SER A 53 -7.69 -5.07 -16.38
C SER A 53 -6.64 -4.19 -15.68
N TRP A 54 -6.52 -2.93 -16.11
CA TRP A 54 -5.61 -1.95 -15.52
C TRP A 54 -6.04 -1.57 -14.10
N LEU A 55 -7.33 -1.32 -13.87
CA LEU A 55 -7.87 -1.03 -12.54
C LEU A 55 -7.62 -2.19 -11.57
N PHE A 56 -7.82 -3.44 -12.01
CA PHE A 56 -7.52 -4.63 -11.21
C PHE A 56 -6.04 -4.68 -10.80
N ALA A 57 -5.13 -4.54 -11.78
CA ALA A 57 -3.70 -4.56 -11.51
C ALA A 57 -3.28 -3.41 -10.58
N PHE A 58 -3.78 -2.20 -10.84
CA PHE A 58 -3.57 -1.04 -9.99
C PHE A 58 -4.03 -1.32 -8.55
N ALA A 59 -5.25 -1.81 -8.34
CA ALA A 59 -5.80 -2.07 -7.02
C ALA A 59 -4.99 -3.16 -6.27
N PHE A 60 -4.54 -4.19 -6.98
CA PHE A 60 -3.67 -5.22 -6.42
C PHE A 60 -2.34 -4.63 -5.90
N PHE A 61 -1.61 -3.90 -6.74
CA PHE A 61 -0.33 -3.31 -6.31
C PHE A 61 -0.51 -2.16 -5.30
N PHE A 62 -1.63 -1.43 -5.39
CA PHE A 62 -2.00 -0.40 -4.42
C PHE A 62 -2.22 -0.98 -3.03
N THR A 63 -2.99 -2.06 -2.90
CA THR A 63 -3.25 -2.69 -1.61
C THR A 63 -1.97 -3.26 -0.98
N LEU A 64 -1.03 -3.79 -1.78
CA LEU A 64 0.30 -4.19 -1.30
C LEU A 64 1.08 -3.00 -0.70
N CYS A 65 1.20 -1.89 -1.45
CA CYS A 65 1.99 -0.73 -1.01
C CYS A 65 1.35 -0.01 0.19
N VAL A 66 0.02 0.16 0.16
CA VAL A 66 -0.72 0.80 1.25
C VAL A 66 -0.73 -0.07 2.50
N GLY A 67 -0.72 -1.41 2.35
CA GLY A 67 -0.54 -2.34 3.44
C GLY A 67 0.84 -2.25 4.07
N CYS A 68 1.90 -2.08 3.26
CA CYS A 68 3.24 -1.81 3.80
C CYS A 68 3.26 -0.51 4.61
N PHE A 69 2.62 0.55 4.10
CA PHE A 69 2.46 1.81 4.83
C PHE A 69 1.70 1.62 6.15
N PHE A 70 0.63 0.82 6.16
CA PHE A 70 -0.12 0.47 7.38
C PHE A 70 0.77 -0.17 8.44
N TRP A 71 1.58 -1.16 8.06
CA TRP A 71 2.50 -1.78 9.01
C TRP A 71 3.54 -0.80 9.54
N THR A 72 4.07 0.08 8.70
CA THR A 72 5.00 1.14 9.13
C THR A 72 4.36 2.05 10.18
N ILE A 73 3.13 2.54 9.97
CA ILE A 73 2.46 3.42 10.95
C ILE A 73 2.14 2.67 12.25
N VAL A 74 1.65 1.42 12.18
CA VAL A 74 1.35 0.62 13.37
C VAL A 74 2.61 0.36 14.18
N HIS A 75 3.71 -0.04 13.54
CA HIS A 75 4.97 -0.32 14.23
C HIS A 75 5.57 0.90 14.94
N HIS A 76 5.39 2.10 14.37
CA HIS A 76 5.79 3.35 15.04
C HIS A 76 4.83 3.76 16.16
N ALA A 77 3.54 3.44 16.04
CA ALA A 77 2.54 3.78 17.05
C ALA A 77 2.61 2.85 18.29
N THR A 78 2.96 1.58 18.09
CA THR A 78 3.05 0.57 19.15
C THR A 78 4.47 0.34 19.68
N ASP A 79 5.45 1.07 19.16
CA ASP A 79 6.87 0.89 19.48
C ASP A 79 7.33 -0.58 19.33
N ALA A 80 6.92 -1.22 18.23
CA ALA A 80 7.23 -2.62 17.98
C ALA A 80 8.73 -2.85 17.73
N GLU A 81 9.44 -3.38 18.72
CA GLU A 81 10.89 -3.63 18.66
C GLU A 81 11.27 -4.69 17.61
N TRP A 82 10.48 -5.76 17.50
CA TRP A 82 10.74 -6.84 16.51
C TRP A 82 10.75 -6.33 15.06
N SER A 83 10.00 -5.26 14.78
CA SER A 83 9.83 -4.75 13.43
C SER A 83 11.02 -3.94 12.93
N VAL A 84 11.94 -3.54 13.83
CA VAL A 84 13.03 -2.59 13.52
C VAL A 84 13.88 -3.07 12.35
N VAL A 85 14.17 -4.38 12.29
CA VAL A 85 15.03 -4.98 11.25
C VAL A 85 14.37 -5.10 9.88
N VAL A 86 13.03 -5.14 9.83
CA VAL A 86 12.25 -5.28 8.58
C VAL A 86 11.60 -3.96 8.13
N ARG A 87 11.54 -2.95 9.02
CA ARG A 87 10.85 -1.68 8.82
C ARG A 87 11.33 -0.92 7.59
N ARG A 88 12.65 -0.92 7.33
CA ARG A 88 13.23 -0.25 6.16
C ARG A 88 12.64 -0.79 4.84
N GLN A 89 12.36 -2.08 4.76
CA GLN A 89 11.75 -2.67 3.55
C GLN A 89 10.29 -2.28 3.39
N LEU A 90 9.53 -2.22 4.50
CA LEU A 90 8.17 -1.70 4.48
C LEU A 90 8.11 -0.23 4.03
N GLU A 91 9.02 0.62 4.53
CA GLU A 91 9.14 2.02 4.11
C GLU A 91 9.49 2.17 2.62
N ASN A 92 10.39 1.32 2.10
CA ASN A 92 10.76 1.33 0.68
C ASN A 92 9.59 0.92 -0.22
N LEU A 93 8.84 -0.12 0.16
CA LEU A 93 7.64 -0.54 -0.56
C LEU A 93 6.53 0.50 -0.48
N ALA A 94 6.32 1.11 0.69
CA ALA A 94 5.35 2.19 0.87
C ALA A 94 5.70 3.45 0.03
N ALA A 95 6.98 3.73 -0.20
CA ALA A 95 7.40 4.86 -1.04
C ALA A 95 6.98 4.68 -2.52
N LEU A 96 6.68 3.46 -2.97
CA LEU A 96 6.16 3.20 -4.32
C LEU A 96 4.73 3.74 -4.53
N LEU A 97 4.05 4.23 -3.48
CA LEU A 97 2.79 4.98 -3.61
C LEU A 97 2.92 6.20 -4.53
N VAL A 98 4.13 6.77 -4.67
CA VAL A 98 4.42 7.83 -5.65
C VAL A 98 4.26 7.32 -7.08
N VAL A 99 4.78 6.14 -7.37
CA VAL A 99 4.67 5.49 -8.68
C VAL A 99 3.22 5.12 -8.96
N LEU A 100 2.51 4.62 -7.96
CA LEU A 100 1.09 4.28 -8.10
C LEU A 100 0.22 5.50 -8.40
N ALA A 101 0.53 6.68 -7.86
CA ALA A 101 -0.18 7.90 -8.24
C ALA A 101 -0.03 8.23 -9.72
N LEU A 102 1.13 7.97 -10.32
CA LEU A 102 1.34 8.09 -11.76
C LEU A 102 0.54 7.02 -12.52
N LEU A 103 0.55 5.78 -12.06
CA LEU A 103 -0.20 4.66 -12.66
C LEU A 103 -1.72 4.76 -12.47
N PHE A 104 -2.19 5.72 -11.68
CA PHE A 104 -3.59 6.08 -11.55
C PHE A 104 -4.08 6.97 -12.71
N VAL A 105 -3.18 7.64 -13.44
CA VAL A 105 -3.56 8.54 -14.55
C VAL A 105 -4.35 7.83 -15.66
N PRO A 106 -3.97 6.62 -16.14
CA PRO A 106 -4.77 5.91 -17.13
C PRO A 106 -6.21 5.61 -16.67
N ILE A 107 -6.44 5.40 -15.37
CA ILE A 107 -7.79 5.19 -14.80
C ILE A 107 -8.63 6.47 -14.96
N LEU A 108 -8.02 7.64 -14.72
CA LEU A 108 -8.70 8.93 -14.90
C LEU A 108 -9.02 9.22 -16.37
N LEU A 109 -8.14 8.82 -17.29
CA LEU A 109 -8.35 8.99 -18.74
C LEU A 109 -9.45 8.06 -19.27
N LEU A 110 -9.45 6.79 -18.84
CA LEU A 110 -10.39 5.75 -19.28
C LEU A 110 -11.64 5.63 -18.41
N ARG A 111 -11.89 6.61 -17.54
CA ARG A 111 -12.94 6.59 -16.52
C ARG A 111 -14.35 6.27 -17.06
N HIS A 112 -14.68 6.74 -18.27
CA HIS A 112 -15.99 6.53 -18.89
C HIS A 112 -16.24 5.06 -19.27
N HIS A 113 -15.17 4.27 -19.44
CA HIS A 113 -15.29 2.82 -19.64
C HIS A 113 -15.42 2.04 -18.33
N LEU A 114 -15.09 2.65 -17.20
CA LEU A 114 -15.10 1.99 -15.88
C LEU A 114 -16.36 2.31 -15.09
N TYR A 115 -16.73 3.59 -15.10
CA TYR A 115 -17.72 4.16 -14.20
C TYR A 115 -18.93 4.61 -15.00
N SER A 116 -19.88 3.70 -15.21
CA SER A 116 -21.11 3.97 -15.98
C SER A 116 -21.91 5.16 -15.44
N TRP A 117 -21.86 5.40 -14.12
CA TRP A 117 -22.50 6.56 -13.49
C TRP A 117 -21.98 7.92 -13.99
N MET A 118 -20.81 7.98 -14.62
CA MET A 118 -20.26 9.23 -15.18
C MET A 118 -20.97 9.68 -16.46
N ASP A 119 -21.64 8.75 -17.16
CA ASP A 119 -22.31 9.02 -18.44
C ASP A 119 -23.82 9.24 -18.29
N ILE A 120 -24.38 8.96 -17.10
CA ILE A 120 -25.82 9.03 -16.84
C ILE A 120 -26.21 10.44 -16.35
N PRO A 121 -26.98 11.21 -17.14
CA PRO A 121 -27.37 12.56 -16.77
C PRO A 121 -28.41 12.60 -15.64
N PRO A 122 -28.54 13.75 -14.95
CA PRO A 122 -29.59 13.97 -13.95
C PRO A 122 -31.01 13.65 -14.37
N GLY A 123 -31.78 13.04 -13.46
CA GLY A 123 -33.20 12.73 -13.64
C GLY A 123 -33.49 11.40 -14.33
N HIS A 124 -32.47 10.66 -14.76
CA HIS A 124 -32.66 9.36 -15.42
C HIS A 124 -32.75 8.21 -14.41
N GLU A 125 -32.07 8.31 -13.27
CA GLU A 125 -32.05 7.26 -12.24
C GLU A 125 -32.06 7.83 -10.81
N ALA A 126 -33.15 7.59 -10.08
CA ALA A 126 -33.31 8.06 -8.71
C ALA A 126 -32.20 7.55 -7.76
N SER A 127 -31.72 6.33 -7.96
CA SER A 127 -30.68 5.73 -7.11
C SER A 127 -29.33 6.47 -7.23
N LEU A 128 -28.95 6.87 -8.44
CA LEU A 128 -27.76 7.66 -8.70
C LEU A 128 -27.96 9.14 -8.32
N ASP A 129 -29.15 9.68 -8.59
CA ASP A 129 -29.50 11.06 -8.26
C ASP A 129 -29.28 11.36 -6.77
N SER A 130 -29.66 10.43 -5.89
CA SER A 130 -29.44 10.55 -4.44
C SER A 130 -27.95 10.56 -4.03
N LYS A 131 -27.06 10.02 -4.86
CA LYS A 131 -25.63 9.86 -4.59
C LYS A 131 -24.76 10.92 -5.28
N ARG A 132 -25.31 11.80 -6.12
CA ARG A 132 -24.54 12.77 -6.92
C ARG A 132 -23.72 13.77 -6.11
N ALA A 133 -24.14 14.08 -4.88
CA ALA A 133 -23.33 14.87 -3.97
C ALA A 133 -21.94 14.24 -3.75
N TYR A 134 -21.87 12.90 -3.76
CA TYR A 134 -20.63 12.14 -3.61
C TYR A 134 -20.04 11.66 -4.96
N LEU A 135 -20.88 11.09 -5.83
CA LEU A 135 -20.54 10.57 -7.15
C LEU A 135 -20.67 11.66 -8.22
N ASN A 136 -19.69 12.55 -8.26
CA ASN A 136 -19.50 13.50 -9.35
C ASN A 136 -18.02 13.60 -9.68
N TRP A 137 -17.70 13.97 -10.93
CA TRP A 137 -16.33 13.99 -11.43
C TRP A 137 -15.40 14.88 -10.62
N ASN A 138 -15.80 16.12 -10.34
CA ASN A 138 -14.96 17.10 -9.64
C ASN A 138 -14.61 16.62 -8.23
N PHE A 139 -15.60 16.08 -7.51
CA PHE A 139 -15.39 15.60 -6.15
C PHE A 139 -14.64 14.27 -6.10
N PHE A 140 -14.88 13.36 -7.06
CA PHE A 140 -14.08 12.14 -7.25
C PHE A 140 -12.60 12.46 -7.46
N LEU A 141 -12.30 13.39 -8.38
CA LEU A 141 -10.93 13.81 -8.67
C LEU A 141 -10.28 14.49 -7.45
N GLY A 142 -11.02 15.39 -6.79
CA GLY A 142 -10.54 16.07 -5.58
C GLY A 142 -10.19 15.09 -4.46
N ARG A 143 -11.04 14.07 -4.23
CA ARG A 143 -10.79 13.01 -3.25
C ARG A 143 -9.59 12.15 -3.65
N ALA A 144 -9.50 11.73 -4.91
CA ALA A 144 -8.36 10.95 -5.38
C ALA A 144 -7.03 11.69 -5.16
N VAL A 145 -6.96 12.97 -5.52
CA VAL A 145 -5.78 13.82 -5.28
C VAL A 145 -5.48 13.93 -3.78
N LEU A 146 -6.50 14.14 -2.94
CA LEU A 146 -6.34 14.21 -1.48
C LEU A 146 -5.80 12.90 -0.90
N PHE A 147 -6.33 11.76 -1.32
CA PHE A 147 -5.89 10.45 -0.84
C PHE A 147 -4.43 10.19 -1.22
N PHE A 148 -4.05 10.41 -2.48
CA PHE A 148 -2.66 10.25 -2.91
C PHE A 148 -1.73 11.26 -2.24
N ALA A 149 -2.14 12.53 -2.10
CA ALA A 149 -1.35 13.54 -1.40
C ALA A 149 -1.07 13.10 0.04
N PHE A 150 -2.09 12.61 0.76
CA PHE A 150 -1.92 12.06 2.10
C PHE A 150 -0.95 10.86 2.12
N PHE A 151 -1.22 9.84 1.30
CA PHE A 151 -0.42 8.61 1.28
C PHE A 151 1.05 8.87 0.92
N ILE A 152 1.30 9.69 -0.10
CA ILE A 152 2.65 10.06 -0.53
C ILE A 152 3.34 10.90 0.54
N PHE A 153 2.66 11.94 1.05
CA PHE A 153 3.26 12.82 2.04
C PHE A 153 3.63 12.07 3.31
N ALA A 154 2.72 11.24 3.84
CA ALA A 154 2.95 10.50 5.07
C ALA A 154 4.03 9.42 4.89
N SER A 155 3.97 8.62 3.82
CA SER A 155 4.95 7.54 3.58
C SER A 155 6.37 8.10 3.36
N LEU A 156 6.51 9.15 2.55
CA LEU A 156 7.79 9.80 2.30
C LEU A 156 8.31 10.53 3.53
N SER A 157 7.43 11.15 4.33
CA SER A 157 7.85 11.82 5.57
C SER A 157 8.40 10.82 6.58
N LEU A 158 7.74 9.69 6.80
CA LEU A 158 8.24 8.62 7.66
C LEU A 158 9.58 8.10 7.17
N ARG A 159 9.70 7.77 5.87
CA ARG A 159 10.97 7.30 5.29
C ARG A 159 12.09 8.34 5.42
N ARG A 160 11.81 9.61 5.14
CA ARG A 160 12.80 10.70 5.24
C ARG A 160 13.29 10.90 6.68
N LEU A 161 12.39 10.88 7.65
CA LEU A 161 12.73 11.00 9.07
C LEU A 161 13.53 9.78 9.54
N SER A 162 13.12 8.58 9.13
CA SER A 162 13.79 7.31 9.40
C SER A 162 15.23 7.29 8.86
N VAL A 163 15.46 7.71 7.61
CA VAL A 163 16.81 7.81 7.04
C VAL A 163 17.67 8.89 7.72
N ARG A 164 17.07 10.01 8.15
CA ARG A 164 17.80 11.06 8.88
C ARG A 164 18.21 10.60 10.27
N GLN A 165 17.37 9.81 10.93
CA GLN A 165 17.68 9.23 12.24
C GLN A 165 18.92 8.34 12.18
N ASP A 166 19.07 7.54 11.14
CA ASP A 166 20.25 6.68 10.96
C ASP A 166 21.55 7.50 10.82
N LYS A 167 21.48 8.72 10.26
CA LYS A 167 22.65 9.60 10.09
C LYS A 167 23.00 10.38 11.34
N ASP A 168 22.00 10.99 11.96
CA ASP A 168 22.20 11.94 13.06
C ASP A 168 22.15 11.27 14.44
N GLY A 169 21.58 10.07 14.55
CA GLY A 169 21.34 9.36 15.82
C GLY A 169 20.36 10.05 16.78
N ASN A 170 19.72 11.14 16.35
CA ASN A 170 18.92 12.00 17.24
C ASN A 170 17.56 11.35 17.61
N PRO A 171 17.28 11.12 18.91
CA PRO A 171 16.01 10.52 19.36
C PRO A 171 14.75 11.34 19.01
N ARG A 172 14.89 12.63 18.70
CA ARG A 172 13.77 13.49 18.29
C ARG A 172 13.06 12.97 17.05
N PHE A 173 13.78 12.34 16.13
CA PHE A 173 13.19 11.78 14.92
C PHE A 173 12.22 10.64 15.22
N THR A 174 12.52 9.78 16.22
CA THR A 174 11.59 8.74 16.70
C THR A 174 10.28 9.36 17.19
N ILE A 175 10.37 10.44 17.99
CA ILE A 175 9.19 11.13 18.53
C ILE A 175 8.35 11.74 17.40
N TRP A 176 8.99 12.34 16.40
CA TRP A 176 8.29 12.92 15.25
C TRP A 176 7.63 11.85 14.39
N MET A 177 8.30 10.73 14.12
CA MET A 177 7.70 9.60 13.40
C MET A 177 6.51 9.02 14.15
N ARG A 178 6.58 8.91 15.47
CA ARG A 178 5.45 8.48 16.31
C ARG A 178 4.26 9.43 16.18
N LYS A 179 4.49 10.75 16.20
CA LYS A 179 3.41 11.75 15.97
C LYS A 179 2.78 11.62 14.59
N VAL A 180 3.61 11.47 13.55
CA VAL A 180 3.12 11.25 12.17
C VAL A 180 2.30 9.97 12.11
N ALA A 181 2.75 8.87 12.73
CA ALA A 181 2.04 7.61 12.78
C ALA A 181 0.67 7.73 13.45
N PHE A 182 0.58 8.36 14.63
CA PHE A 182 -0.69 8.57 15.33
C PHE A 182 -1.70 9.37 14.53
N ILE A 183 -1.27 10.45 13.87
CA ILE A 183 -2.15 11.25 12.99
C ILE A 183 -2.54 10.44 11.75
N SER A 184 -1.62 9.63 11.24
CA SER A 184 -1.84 8.86 10.00
C SER A 184 -2.78 7.68 10.19
N LEU A 185 -2.93 7.10 11.38
CA LEU A 185 -3.83 5.95 11.63
C LEU A 185 -5.31 6.21 11.27
N PRO A 186 -5.99 7.23 11.83
CA PRO A 186 -7.37 7.51 11.46
C PRO A 186 -7.48 7.99 10.00
N MET A 187 -6.52 8.79 9.54
CA MET A 187 -6.49 9.26 8.16
C MET A 187 -6.32 8.12 7.15
N PHE A 188 -5.52 7.11 7.50
CA PHE A 188 -5.35 5.89 6.72
C PHE A 188 -6.66 5.14 6.59
N ALA A 189 -7.36 4.91 7.71
CA ALA A 189 -8.63 4.19 7.70
C ALA A 189 -9.68 4.90 6.83
N LEU A 190 -9.78 6.23 6.92
CA LEU A 190 -10.69 7.03 6.12
C LEU A 190 -10.30 7.02 4.63
N CYS A 191 -9.05 7.34 4.30
CA CYS A 191 -8.60 7.42 2.90
C CYS A 191 -8.68 6.05 2.20
N LEU A 192 -8.33 4.96 2.88
CA LEU A 192 -8.43 3.63 2.30
C LEU A 192 -9.89 3.22 2.07
N THR A 193 -10.77 3.51 3.02
CA THR A 193 -12.19 3.19 2.92
C THR A 193 -12.87 3.97 1.80
N PHE A 194 -12.71 5.30 1.78
CA PHE A 194 -13.30 6.13 0.72
C PHE A 194 -12.62 5.90 -0.63
N GLY A 195 -11.34 5.58 -0.67
CA GLY A 195 -10.65 5.15 -1.89
C GLY A 195 -11.21 3.83 -2.43
N ALA A 196 -11.49 2.86 -1.56
CA ALA A 196 -12.16 1.61 -1.96
C ALA A 196 -13.58 1.86 -2.48
N PHE A 197 -14.32 2.78 -1.84
CA PHE A 197 -15.65 3.16 -2.30
C PHE A 197 -15.62 3.83 -3.68
N ASP A 198 -14.69 4.75 -3.88
CA ASP A 198 -14.53 5.47 -5.13
C ASP A 198 -14.07 4.56 -6.25
N TRP A 199 -12.99 3.82 -6.04
CA TRP A 199 -12.31 3.18 -7.15
C TRP A 199 -12.89 1.81 -7.50
N LEU A 200 -13.42 1.09 -6.52
CA LEU A 200 -13.88 -0.29 -6.70
C LEU A 200 -15.40 -0.42 -6.52
N MET A 201 -15.95 0.05 -5.40
CA MET A 201 -17.40 -0.10 -5.13
C MET A 201 -18.25 0.69 -6.14
N SER A 202 -17.80 1.88 -6.54
CA SER A 202 -18.55 2.73 -7.48
C SER A 202 -18.66 2.17 -8.90
N LEU A 203 -17.89 1.12 -9.26
CA LEU A 203 -18.08 0.39 -10.51
C LEU A 203 -19.52 -0.12 -10.65
N ASN A 204 -20.16 -0.48 -9.54
CA ASN A 204 -21.57 -0.75 -9.46
C ASN A 204 -22.21 0.17 -8.41
N TYR A 205 -22.67 1.34 -8.86
CA TYR A 205 -23.28 2.34 -8.00
C TYR A 205 -24.66 1.93 -7.42
N HIS A 206 -25.32 0.89 -7.93
CA HIS A 206 -26.54 0.35 -7.31
C HIS A 206 -26.23 -0.41 -6.02
N TRP A 207 -25.05 -1.01 -5.93
CA TRP A 207 -24.62 -1.78 -4.78
C TRP A 207 -23.90 -0.91 -3.75
N PHE A 208 -24.04 -1.26 -2.47
CA PHE A 208 -23.32 -0.61 -1.37
C PHE A 208 -23.08 -1.59 -0.23
N SER A 209 -21.93 -1.46 0.45
CA SER A 209 -21.64 -2.22 1.67
C SER A 209 -20.68 -1.44 2.56
N THR A 210 -21.03 -1.31 3.84
CA THR A 210 -20.17 -0.66 4.85
C THR A 210 -18.92 -1.49 5.16
N MET A 211 -19.00 -2.82 5.06
CA MET A 211 -17.88 -3.73 5.32
C MET A 211 -16.84 -3.74 4.20
N PHE A 212 -17.16 -3.23 3.01
CA PHE A 212 -16.27 -3.31 1.86
C PHE A 212 -14.92 -2.61 2.09
N GLY A 213 -14.89 -1.46 2.79
CA GLY A 213 -13.64 -0.79 3.14
C GLY A 213 -12.76 -1.62 4.08
N VAL A 214 -13.38 -2.27 5.07
CA VAL A 214 -12.68 -3.15 6.02
C VAL A 214 -12.17 -4.41 5.33
N TYR A 215 -12.91 -4.93 4.35
CA TYR A 215 -12.49 -6.07 3.54
C TYR A 215 -11.22 -5.75 2.73
N ILE A 216 -11.18 -4.60 2.07
CA ILE A 216 -9.97 -4.11 1.35
C ILE A 216 -8.81 -3.89 2.33
N PHE A 217 -9.08 -3.33 3.51
CA PHE A 217 -8.07 -3.18 4.56
C PHE A 217 -7.47 -4.52 5.02
N ALA A 218 -8.30 -5.50 5.36
CA ALA A 218 -7.86 -6.81 5.79
C ALA A 218 -6.98 -7.48 4.71
N GLY A 219 -7.40 -7.36 3.44
CA GLY A 219 -6.63 -7.85 2.30
C GLY A 219 -5.28 -7.13 2.13
N ALA A 220 -5.26 -5.80 2.23
CA ALA A 220 -4.05 -4.99 2.12
C ALA A 220 -3.04 -5.33 3.23
N ALA A 221 -3.47 -5.38 4.49
CA ALA A 221 -2.61 -5.69 5.61
C ALA A 221 -2.07 -7.13 5.56
N GLY A 222 -2.89 -8.12 5.20
CA GLY A 222 -2.45 -9.51 5.07
C GLY A 222 -1.49 -9.75 3.89
N SER A 223 -1.84 -9.24 2.71
CA SER A 223 -1.03 -9.41 1.50
C SER A 223 0.33 -8.69 1.58
N SER A 224 0.38 -7.50 2.18
CA SER A 224 1.64 -6.77 2.40
C SER A 224 2.59 -7.46 3.38
N MET A 225 2.07 -8.12 4.43
CA MET A 225 2.91 -8.94 5.32
C MET A 225 3.48 -10.16 4.58
N SER A 226 2.68 -10.77 3.71
CA SER A 226 3.13 -11.88 2.85
C SER A 226 4.24 -11.41 1.88
N LEU A 227 4.06 -10.24 1.26
CA LEU A 227 5.08 -9.62 0.42
C LEU A 227 6.37 -9.34 1.21
N LEU A 228 6.25 -8.83 2.44
CA LEU A 228 7.41 -8.59 3.29
C LEU A 228 8.20 -9.88 3.53
N VAL A 229 7.53 -10.97 3.88
CA VAL A 229 8.19 -12.27 4.10
C VAL A 229 8.93 -12.73 2.84
N LEU A 230 8.32 -12.58 1.65
CA LEU A 230 8.97 -12.92 0.38
C LEU A 230 10.21 -12.06 0.12
N VAL A 231 10.11 -10.74 0.31
CA VAL A 231 11.22 -9.80 0.12
C VAL A 231 12.36 -10.12 1.09
N ILE A 232 12.06 -10.32 2.37
CA ILE A 232 13.05 -10.64 3.39
C ILE A 232 13.71 -12.01 3.12
N THR A 233 12.95 -13.00 2.67
CA THR A 233 13.49 -14.32 2.30
C THR A 233 14.44 -14.21 1.10
N ALA A 234 14.04 -13.45 0.06
CA ALA A 234 14.88 -13.22 -1.11
C ALA A 234 16.19 -12.49 -0.76
N LEU A 235 16.13 -11.47 0.12
CA LEU A 235 17.32 -10.76 0.59
C LEU A 235 18.25 -11.67 1.39
N ARG A 236 17.72 -12.54 2.27
CA ARG A 236 18.53 -13.51 3.02
C ARG A 236 19.17 -14.56 2.12
N GLN A 237 18.45 -15.08 1.13
CA GLN A 237 19.01 -15.99 0.14
C GLN A 237 20.12 -15.33 -0.67
N ALA A 238 19.98 -14.04 -0.99
CA ALA A 238 21.00 -13.25 -1.64
C ALA A 238 22.17 -12.85 -0.73
N GLY A 239 22.16 -13.19 0.55
CA GLY A 239 23.30 -12.93 1.45
C GLY A 239 23.15 -11.74 2.39
N TYR A 240 22.08 -10.94 2.29
CA TYR A 240 21.84 -9.78 3.15
C TYR A 240 21.03 -10.15 4.40
N LEU A 241 21.18 -9.40 5.49
CA LEU A 241 20.34 -9.54 6.70
C LEU A 241 20.41 -10.95 7.36
N LYS A 242 21.46 -11.73 7.07
CA LYS A 242 21.59 -13.13 7.51
C LYS A 242 21.67 -13.24 9.02
N ASP A 243 22.49 -12.38 9.63
CA ASP A 243 22.82 -12.40 11.07
C ASP A 243 21.89 -11.51 11.90
N VAL A 244 21.08 -10.68 11.24
CA VAL A 244 20.16 -9.74 11.89
C VAL A 244 18.77 -10.34 12.04
N ILE A 245 18.30 -11.10 11.04
CA ILE A 245 16.94 -11.65 11.02
C ILE A 245 16.96 -13.10 11.50
N THR A 246 16.38 -13.30 12.69
CA THR A 246 16.28 -14.61 13.35
C THR A 246 14.97 -15.35 13.01
N LEU A 247 14.87 -16.62 13.41
CA LEU A 247 13.66 -17.43 13.29
C LEU A 247 12.45 -16.78 13.98
N GLU A 248 12.67 -16.11 15.12
CA GLU A 248 11.60 -15.43 15.87
C GLU A 248 10.91 -14.34 15.05
N HIS A 249 11.66 -13.61 14.22
CA HIS A 249 11.08 -12.62 13.33
C HIS A 249 10.14 -13.27 12.30
N TYR A 250 10.54 -14.39 11.71
CA TYR A 250 9.69 -15.17 10.80
C TYR A 250 8.45 -15.72 11.50
N HIS A 251 8.61 -16.19 12.73
CA HIS A 251 7.49 -16.70 13.52
C HIS A 251 6.47 -15.59 13.86
N ILE A 252 6.93 -14.38 14.21
CA ILE A 252 6.04 -13.23 14.44
C ILE A 252 5.35 -12.80 13.13
N MET A 253 6.07 -12.69 12.02
CA MET A 253 5.47 -12.38 10.72
C MET A 253 4.44 -13.45 10.31
N GLY A 254 4.73 -14.73 10.56
CA GLY A 254 3.80 -15.83 10.33
C GLY A 254 2.52 -15.75 11.17
N LYS A 255 2.63 -15.37 12.45
CA LYS A 255 1.46 -15.10 13.32
C LYS A 255 0.59 -13.98 12.76
N TRP A 256 1.20 -12.89 12.27
CA TRP A 256 0.46 -11.79 11.65
C TRP A 256 -0.21 -12.22 10.34
N MET A 257 0.48 -12.97 9.48
CA MET A 257 -0.11 -13.52 8.25
C MET A 257 -1.33 -14.41 8.57
N PHE A 258 -1.19 -15.31 9.54
CA PHE A 258 -2.29 -16.18 9.95
C PHE A 258 -3.47 -15.38 10.51
N ALA A 259 -3.20 -14.43 11.42
CA ALA A 259 -4.23 -13.58 12.00
C ALA A 259 -5.00 -12.79 10.94
N PHE A 260 -4.30 -12.18 9.97
CA PHE A 260 -4.95 -11.43 8.89
C PHE A 260 -5.65 -12.34 7.87
N CYS A 261 -5.20 -13.57 7.67
CA CYS A 261 -5.92 -14.56 6.86
C CYS A 261 -7.28 -14.91 7.49
N VAL A 262 -7.30 -15.21 8.79
CA VAL A 262 -8.54 -15.46 9.54
C VAL A 262 -9.42 -14.21 9.57
N PHE A 263 -8.85 -13.04 9.82
CA PHE A 263 -9.59 -11.78 9.83
C PHE A 263 -10.22 -11.46 8.47
N TRP A 264 -9.48 -11.64 7.38
CA TRP A 264 -10.01 -11.44 6.03
C TRP A 264 -11.13 -12.42 5.71
N ALA A 265 -10.97 -13.71 6.07
CA ALA A 265 -12.01 -14.71 5.90
C ALA A 265 -13.27 -14.39 6.71
N TYR A 266 -13.11 -13.92 7.96
CA TYR A 266 -14.21 -13.48 8.81
C TYR A 266 -14.98 -12.32 8.20
N ILE A 267 -14.30 -11.25 7.76
CA ILE A 267 -14.96 -10.09 7.15
C ILE A 267 -15.62 -10.46 5.82
N GLY A 268 -14.92 -11.23 4.98
CA GLY A 268 -15.46 -11.67 3.69
C GLY A 268 -16.70 -12.54 3.84
N PHE A 269 -16.66 -13.52 4.75
CA PHE A 269 -17.81 -14.36 5.05
C PHE A 269 -18.96 -13.56 5.69
N GLY A 270 -18.65 -12.66 6.63
CA GLY A 270 -19.66 -11.81 7.27
C GLY A 270 -20.38 -10.91 6.26
N GLN A 271 -19.64 -10.31 5.32
CA GLN A 271 -20.23 -9.53 4.24
C GLN A 271 -21.11 -10.39 3.33
N TYR A 272 -20.64 -11.57 2.93
CA TYR A 272 -21.41 -12.48 2.08
C TYR A 272 -22.70 -12.94 2.77
N MET A 273 -22.60 -13.43 4.00
CA MET A 273 -23.72 -14.01 4.75
C MET A 273 -24.83 -12.99 5.00
N LEU A 274 -24.49 -11.74 5.35
CA LEU A 274 -25.47 -10.67 5.57
C LEU A 274 -26.14 -10.17 4.29
N ILE A 275 -25.52 -10.35 3.12
CA ILE A 275 -26.13 -10.01 1.84
C ILE A 275 -27.01 -11.16 1.34
N TRP A 276 -26.63 -12.40 1.67
CA TRP A 276 -27.33 -13.59 1.24
C TRP A 276 -28.62 -13.88 2.04
N TYR A 277 -28.60 -13.64 3.35
CA TYR A 277 -29.73 -13.83 4.27
C TYR A 277 -30.80 -12.74 4.11
#